data_AF-A0AAU9XMQ4-F1
#
_entry.id   AF-A0AAU9XMQ4-F1
#
_cell.length_a   1.000
_cell.length_b   1.000
_cell.length_c   1.000
_cell.angle_alpha   90.00
_cell.angle_beta   90.00
_cell.angle_gamma   90.00
#
_symmetry.space_group_name_H-M   'P 1'
#
loop_
_entity.id
_entity.type
_entity.pdbx_description
1 polymer ?
#
loop_
_entity_poly.entity_id
_entity_poly.type
_entity_poly.pdbx_seq_one_letter_code
_entity_poly.pdbx_strand_id
1 'polypeptide(L)'
;MVQKTQRRRTQRYHIRKARQVVIAALEEIAPGNAEILLSKLVISNVVALTENEVDLTLVDALAECYKSASHWSTRRQILSIIADKVIYRTLQSWIPGLTRYRYNVARQHAHMYEGGAEVETRSVPRMYVSASQLDHFLDFITSEHNVQELPFGERTLKLSSEKKIIVLNVVRKVIPERGLDYFTAQGTQAFDDLESVVDKLGEDCGMGSSWVKEKKEQLKEGKRYLKSDYKVHISTSSSVPDHCRAYALSCPDDTDYLKICHHNHNHTCDRCSRLTSVVAEIERAVQEVGGTTDTKGDLAFVTLQSKQYINSWKSHLLRSTNQNESRLDVIDELAETSVLLVLDWAMKYLPKKFRESQTDRFGKRGLPWHHSCDEKGK
;
A
#
# COMPACT_ATOMS: atom_id res chain seq x y z
N MET A 1 -78.52 -26.72 25.98
CA MET A 1 -77.78 -27.34 24.85
C MET A 1 -78.38 -27.04 23.46
N VAL A 2 -79.68 -26.69 23.34
CA VAL A 2 -80.40 -26.49 22.05
C VAL A 2 -80.07 -25.17 21.32
N GLN A 3 -79.77 -24.07 22.03
CA GLN A 3 -79.51 -22.76 21.40
C GLN A 3 -78.16 -22.66 20.65
N LYS A 4 -77.09 -23.35 21.13
CA LYS A 4 -75.80 -23.40 20.42
C LYS A 4 -75.89 -24.16 19.09
N THR A 5 -76.78 -25.15 19.01
CA THR A 5 -77.03 -25.97 17.81
C THR A 5 -77.81 -25.20 16.74
N GLN A 6 -78.74 -24.33 17.15
CA GLN A 6 -79.56 -23.51 16.25
C GLN A 6 -78.73 -22.41 15.54
N ARG A 7 -77.77 -21.79 16.26
CA ARG A 7 -76.82 -20.81 15.70
C ARG A 7 -75.87 -21.44 14.65
N ARG A 8 -75.41 -22.68 14.91
CA ARG A 8 -74.58 -23.45 13.96
C ARG A 8 -75.35 -23.91 12.72
N ARG A 9 -76.63 -24.29 12.85
CA ARG A 9 -77.49 -24.62 11.69
C ARG A 9 -77.72 -23.40 10.80
N THR A 10 -77.98 -22.25 11.40
CA THR A 10 -78.18 -20.97 10.69
C THR A 10 -76.91 -20.55 9.94
N GLN A 11 -75.74 -20.64 10.59
CA GLN A 11 -74.45 -20.35 9.96
C GLN A 11 -74.14 -21.29 8.78
N ARG A 12 -74.39 -22.59 8.93
CA ARG A 12 -74.21 -23.57 7.84
C ARG A 12 -75.15 -23.29 6.67
N TYR A 13 -76.39 -22.88 6.93
CA TYR A 13 -77.33 -22.48 5.89
C TYR A 13 -76.81 -21.27 5.10
N HIS A 14 -76.33 -20.22 5.77
CA HIS A 14 -75.76 -19.05 5.10
C HIS A 14 -74.52 -19.38 4.29
N ILE A 15 -73.59 -20.18 4.83
CA ILE A 15 -72.39 -20.62 4.10
C ILE A 15 -72.77 -21.42 2.85
N ARG A 16 -73.76 -22.32 2.97
CA ARG A 16 -74.22 -23.11 1.82
C ARG A 16 -74.86 -22.22 0.75
N LYS A 17 -75.69 -21.25 1.14
CA LYS A 17 -76.33 -20.31 0.20
C LYS A 17 -75.29 -19.39 -0.47
N ALA A 18 -74.34 -18.87 0.29
CA ALA A 18 -73.25 -18.07 -0.26
C ALA A 18 -72.41 -18.88 -1.25
N ARG A 19 -72.04 -20.12 -0.92
CA ARG A 19 -71.31 -21.01 -1.84
C ARG A 19 -72.11 -21.27 -3.12
N GLN A 20 -73.42 -21.49 -3.03
CA GLN A 20 -74.26 -21.70 -4.22
C GLN A 20 -74.27 -20.47 -5.13
N VAL A 21 -74.39 -19.26 -4.57
CA VAL A 21 -74.37 -18.02 -5.34
C VAL A 21 -73.02 -17.80 -6.01
N VAL A 22 -71.92 -18.00 -5.27
CA VAL A 22 -70.56 -17.84 -5.80
C VAL A 22 -70.27 -18.87 -6.90
N ILE A 23 -70.64 -20.14 -6.72
CA ILE A 23 -70.46 -21.16 -7.76
C ILE A 23 -71.28 -20.83 -9.01
N ALA A 24 -72.55 -20.42 -8.85
CA ALA A 24 -73.38 -20.06 -10.00
C ALA A 24 -72.77 -18.89 -10.79
N ALA A 25 -72.28 -17.85 -10.10
CA ALA A 25 -71.61 -16.73 -10.75
C ALA A 25 -70.31 -17.14 -11.46
N LEU A 26 -69.52 -18.04 -10.85
CA LEU A 26 -68.29 -18.55 -11.46
C LEU A 26 -68.54 -19.51 -12.62
N GLU A 27 -69.67 -20.20 -12.63
CA GLU A 27 -70.08 -21.10 -13.73
C GLU A 27 -70.44 -20.30 -14.99
N GLU A 28 -71.03 -19.11 -14.84
CA GLU A 28 -71.24 -18.17 -15.96
C GLU A 28 -69.91 -17.65 -16.53
N ILE A 29 -68.88 -17.50 -15.67
CA ILE A 29 -67.56 -17.00 -16.08
C ILE A 29 -66.72 -18.11 -16.73
N ALA A 30 -66.76 -19.32 -16.16
CA ALA A 30 -65.96 -20.46 -16.60
C ALA A 30 -66.75 -21.77 -16.47
N PRO A 31 -67.59 -22.10 -17.49
CA PRO A 31 -68.43 -23.28 -17.47
C PRO A 31 -67.61 -24.58 -17.27
N GLY A 32 -68.08 -25.45 -16.39
CA GLY A 32 -67.47 -26.73 -16.03
C GLY A 32 -66.29 -26.65 -15.07
N ASN A 33 -65.83 -25.45 -14.69
CA ASN A 33 -64.61 -25.25 -13.89
C ASN A 33 -64.79 -24.34 -12.65
N ALA A 34 -66.03 -23.99 -12.28
CA ALA A 34 -66.30 -23.03 -11.21
C ALA A 34 -65.66 -23.41 -9.85
N GLU A 35 -65.66 -24.69 -9.47
CA GLU A 35 -65.08 -25.12 -8.19
C GLU A 35 -63.54 -25.04 -8.18
N ILE A 36 -62.89 -25.37 -9.31
CA ILE A 36 -61.43 -25.25 -9.47
C ILE A 36 -61.03 -23.78 -9.45
N LEU A 37 -61.81 -22.90 -10.08
CA LEU A 37 -61.53 -21.47 -10.08
C LEU A 37 -61.70 -20.86 -8.68
N LEU A 38 -62.75 -21.25 -7.94
CA LEU A 38 -62.97 -20.79 -6.57
C LEU A 38 -61.83 -21.22 -5.64
N SER A 39 -61.39 -22.48 -5.72
CA SER A 39 -60.27 -22.97 -4.91
C SER A 39 -58.97 -22.23 -5.22
N LYS A 40 -58.66 -21.98 -6.50
CA LYS A 40 -57.49 -21.18 -6.89
C LYS A 40 -57.56 -19.74 -6.38
N LEU A 41 -58.73 -19.10 -6.44
CA LEU A 41 -58.95 -17.75 -5.90
C LEU A 41 -58.72 -17.69 -4.38
N VAL A 42 -59.25 -18.67 -3.63
CA VAL A 42 -59.07 -18.74 -2.19
C VAL A 42 -57.60 -19.00 -1.83
N ILE A 43 -56.94 -19.93 -2.54
CA ILE A 43 -55.51 -20.24 -2.32
C ILE A 43 -54.64 -19.02 -2.63
N SER A 44 -54.88 -18.34 -3.76
CA SER A 44 -54.14 -17.12 -4.12
C SER A 44 -54.27 -16.02 -3.08
N ASN A 45 -55.45 -15.87 -2.48
CA ASN A 45 -55.70 -14.85 -1.47
C ASN A 45 -55.08 -15.23 -0.12
N VAL A 46 -55.08 -16.51 0.25
CA VAL A 46 -54.41 -17.01 1.46
C VAL A 46 -52.89 -16.85 1.35
N VAL A 47 -52.29 -17.21 0.21
CA VAL A 47 -50.84 -17.06 -0.04
C VAL A 47 -50.43 -15.58 0.06
N ALA A 48 -51.18 -14.69 -0.59
CA ALA A 48 -50.93 -13.25 -0.51
C ALA A 48 -51.08 -12.68 0.92
N LEU A 49 -51.99 -13.20 1.73
CA LEU A 49 -52.13 -12.79 3.13
C LEU A 49 -51.00 -13.33 4.02
N THR A 50 -50.55 -14.57 3.78
CA THR A 50 -49.45 -15.19 4.55
C THR A 50 -48.08 -14.60 4.23
N GLU A 51 -47.81 -14.22 2.98
CA GLU A 51 -46.54 -13.56 2.59
C GLU A 51 -46.44 -12.17 3.25
N ASN A 52 -47.53 -11.41 3.28
CA ASN A 52 -47.58 -10.10 3.94
C ASN A 52 -47.41 -10.19 5.47
N GLU A 53 -47.90 -11.26 6.12
CA GLU A 53 -47.74 -11.46 7.57
C GLU A 53 -46.28 -11.77 7.93
N VAL A 54 -45.61 -12.63 7.16
CA VAL A 54 -44.18 -12.95 7.36
C VAL A 54 -43.31 -11.71 7.15
N ASP A 55 -43.56 -10.93 6.09
CA ASP A 55 -42.80 -9.70 5.82
C ASP A 55 -42.92 -8.66 6.94
N LEU A 56 -44.11 -8.50 7.53
CA LEU A 56 -44.32 -7.62 8.68
C LEU A 56 -43.55 -8.09 9.91
N THR A 57 -43.54 -9.39 10.20
CA THR A 57 -42.79 -9.94 11.34
C THR A 57 -41.28 -9.75 11.20
N LEU A 58 -40.73 -9.91 9.99
CA LEU A 58 -39.30 -9.71 9.71
C LEU A 58 -38.89 -8.24 9.87
N VAL A 59 -39.74 -7.33 9.40
CA VAL A 59 -39.50 -5.88 9.51
C VAL A 59 -39.64 -5.39 10.95
N ASP A 60 -40.59 -5.94 11.72
CA ASP A 60 -40.73 -5.63 13.15
C ASP A 60 -39.51 -6.12 13.94
N ALA A 61 -39.02 -7.33 13.68
CA ALA A 61 -37.80 -7.85 14.29
C ALA A 61 -36.57 -6.96 13.98
N LEU A 62 -36.43 -6.50 12.74
CA LEU A 62 -35.38 -5.55 12.35
C LEU A 62 -35.49 -4.22 13.09
N ALA A 63 -36.72 -3.70 13.24
CA ALA A 63 -36.97 -2.46 13.97
C ALA A 63 -36.65 -2.60 15.47
N GLU A 64 -36.93 -3.76 16.07
CA GLU A 64 -36.54 -4.08 17.45
C GLU A 64 -35.02 -4.17 17.61
N CYS A 65 -34.32 -4.88 16.71
CA CYS A 65 -32.86 -4.94 16.70
C CYS A 65 -32.23 -3.54 16.59
N TYR A 66 -32.78 -2.67 15.74
CA TYR A 66 -32.30 -1.30 15.62
C TYR A 66 -32.49 -0.49 16.92
N LYS A 67 -33.63 -0.67 17.61
CA LYS A 67 -33.93 0.01 18.88
C LYS A 67 -33.04 -0.49 20.02
N SER A 68 -32.77 -1.79 20.08
CA SER A 68 -31.95 -2.43 21.13
C SER A 68 -30.46 -2.14 21.00
N ALA A 69 -29.97 -1.87 19.79
CA ALA A 69 -28.57 -1.52 19.56
C ALA A 69 -28.18 -0.21 20.28
N SER A 70 -27.10 -0.26 21.07
CA SER A 70 -26.58 0.85 21.87
C SER A 70 -25.70 1.82 21.07
N HIS A 71 -25.00 1.32 20.05
CA HIS A 71 -24.07 2.11 19.23
C HIS A 71 -24.56 2.34 17.81
N TRP A 72 -24.15 3.47 17.23
CA TRP A 72 -24.50 3.82 15.85
C TRP A 72 -23.91 2.85 14.83
N SER A 73 -22.72 2.28 15.07
CA SER A 73 -22.11 1.26 14.19
C SER A 73 -23.03 0.07 13.98
N THR A 74 -23.52 -0.52 15.06
CA THR A 74 -24.45 -1.66 15.07
C THR A 74 -25.80 -1.27 14.46
N ARG A 75 -26.33 -0.08 14.78
CA ARG A 75 -27.56 0.44 14.17
C ARG A 75 -27.46 0.60 12.64
N ARG A 76 -26.30 1.07 12.16
CA ARG A 76 -26.02 1.22 10.73
C ARG A 76 -25.91 -0.14 10.04
N GLN A 77 -25.29 -1.13 10.68
CA GLN A 77 -25.23 -2.52 10.18
C GLN A 77 -26.64 -3.10 10.03
N ILE A 78 -27.45 -3.05 11.08
CA ILE A 78 -28.83 -3.56 11.08
C ILE A 78 -29.67 -2.86 9.98
N LEU A 79 -29.59 -1.54 9.88
CA LEU A 79 -30.29 -0.80 8.82
C LEU A 79 -29.80 -1.16 7.42
N SER A 80 -28.50 -1.43 7.24
CA SER A 80 -27.91 -1.71 5.93
C SER A 80 -28.46 -2.99 5.29
N ILE A 81 -29.00 -3.92 6.08
CA ILE A 81 -29.65 -5.14 5.58
C ILE A 81 -30.85 -4.82 4.69
N ILE A 82 -31.63 -3.79 5.05
CA ILE A 82 -32.92 -3.48 4.40
C ILE A 82 -32.94 -2.13 3.65
N ALA A 83 -31.99 -1.23 3.92
CA ALA A 83 -31.97 0.12 3.37
C ALA A 83 -31.84 0.21 1.84
N ASP A 84 -31.28 -0.83 1.20
CA ASP A 84 -31.21 -0.93 -0.28
C ASP A 84 -32.49 -1.52 -0.90
N LYS A 85 -33.30 -2.25 -0.11
CA LYS A 85 -34.49 -2.95 -0.59
C LYS A 85 -35.78 -2.17 -0.36
N VAL A 86 -35.78 -1.26 0.62
CA VAL A 86 -36.97 -0.50 0.99
C VAL A 86 -36.72 1.01 0.97
N ILE A 87 -37.72 1.75 0.48
CA ILE A 87 -37.68 3.21 0.37
C ILE A 87 -37.78 3.83 1.77
N TYR A 88 -37.06 4.96 1.96
CA TYR A 88 -37.03 5.71 3.22
C TYR A 88 -38.38 5.91 3.91
N ARG A 89 -39.43 6.27 3.17
CA ARG A 89 -40.76 6.57 3.76
C ARG A 89 -41.34 5.37 4.49
N THR A 90 -41.16 4.17 3.94
CA THR A 90 -41.65 2.94 4.52
C THR A 90 -40.81 2.54 5.75
N LEU A 91 -39.48 2.66 5.66
CA LEU A 91 -38.61 2.42 6.83
C LEU A 91 -38.85 3.41 7.97
N GLN A 92 -39.19 4.65 7.65
CA GLN A 92 -39.50 5.68 8.64
C GLN A 92 -40.81 5.38 9.38
N SER A 93 -41.80 4.74 8.75
CA SER A 93 -43.02 4.33 9.46
C SER A 93 -42.77 3.24 10.50
N TRP A 94 -41.82 2.33 10.26
CA TRP A 94 -41.48 1.26 11.21
C TRP A 94 -40.45 1.67 12.27
N ILE A 95 -39.59 2.65 11.95
CA ILE A 95 -38.61 3.22 12.86
C ILE A 95 -38.88 4.72 13.02
N PRO A 96 -39.82 5.11 13.91
CA PRO A 96 -40.07 6.50 14.23
C PRO A 96 -38.79 7.18 14.72
N GLY A 97 -38.38 8.25 14.03
CA GLY A 97 -37.14 8.99 14.31
C GLY A 97 -35.94 8.62 13.42
N LEU A 98 -36.11 7.72 12.44
CA LEU A 98 -35.09 7.49 11.42
C LEU A 98 -34.89 8.72 10.53
N THR A 99 -33.70 9.31 10.54
CA THR A 99 -33.36 10.46 9.69
C THR A 99 -32.94 10.02 8.29
N ARG A 100 -33.17 10.90 7.30
CA ARG A 100 -32.73 10.68 5.91
C ARG A 100 -31.22 10.42 5.82
N TYR A 101 -30.44 11.12 6.64
CA TYR A 101 -28.99 10.93 6.75
C TYR A 101 -28.64 9.49 7.17
N ARG A 102 -29.23 8.99 8.26
CA ARG A 102 -28.97 7.63 8.77
C ARG A 102 -29.36 6.55 7.76
N TYR A 103 -30.48 6.75 7.05
CA TYR A 103 -30.90 5.88 5.95
C TYR A 103 -29.88 5.86 4.80
N ASN A 104 -29.44 7.03 4.33
CA ASN A 104 -28.48 7.12 3.23
C ASN A 104 -27.11 6.50 3.61
N VAL A 105 -26.65 6.74 4.84
CA VAL A 105 -25.38 6.16 5.34
C VAL A 105 -25.47 4.64 5.45
N ALA A 106 -26.60 4.09 5.90
CA ALA A 106 -26.81 2.64 5.94
C ALA A 106 -26.92 2.03 4.53
N ARG A 107 -27.55 2.73 3.58
CA ARG A 107 -27.62 2.31 2.19
C ARG A 107 -26.25 2.32 1.50
N GLN A 108 -25.44 3.35 1.76
CA GLN A 108 -24.06 3.43 1.29
C GLN A 108 -23.20 2.31 1.90
N HIS A 109 -23.41 1.99 3.18
CA HIS A 109 -22.76 0.86 3.84
C HIS A 109 -23.07 -0.47 3.14
N ALA A 110 -24.34 -0.73 2.83
CA ALA A 110 -24.77 -1.94 2.13
C ALA A 110 -24.10 -2.08 0.75
N HIS A 111 -23.93 -0.96 0.04
CA HIS A 111 -23.26 -0.93 -1.26
C HIS A 111 -21.74 -1.17 -1.16
N MET A 112 -21.08 -0.67 -0.11
CA MET A 112 -19.62 -0.73 0.04
C MET A 112 -19.12 -2.01 0.71
N TYR A 113 -19.89 -2.56 1.66
CA TYR A 113 -19.43 -3.63 2.56
C TYR A 113 -20.42 -4.79 2.68
N GLU A 114 -21.50 -4.81 1.89
CA GLU A 114 -22.65 -5.70 2.04
C GLU A 114 -23.52 -5.43 3.28
N GLY A 115 -24.75 -5.95 3.26
CA GLY A 115 -25.73 -5.73 4.33
C GLY A 115 -25.33 -6.44 5.61
N GLY A 116 -25.18 -5.68 6.71
CA GLY A 116 -24.90 -6.23 8.04
C GLY A 116 -23.42 -6.47 8.36
N ALA A 117 -22.50 -6.19 7.44
CA ALA A 117 -21.08 -6.48 7.64
C ALA A 117 -20.43 -5.63 8.74
N GLU A 118 -19.52 -6.25 9.49
CA GLU A 118 -18.68 -5.55 10.45
C GLU A 118 -17.55 -4.83 9.74
N VAL A 119 -17.44 -3.51 9.94
CA VAL A 119 -16.34 -2.70 9.41
C VAL A 119 -15.39 -2.43 10.56
N GLU A 120 -14.17 -2.95 10.46
CA GLU A 120 -13.10 -2.63 11.39
C GLU A 120 -12.88 -1.11 11.42
N THR A 121 -13.33 -0.47 12.51
CA THR A 121 -12.96 0.91 12.76
C THR A 121 -11.52 0.92 13.24
N ARG A 122 -10.56 1.06 12.30
CA ARG A 122 -9.20 1.46 12.66
C ARG A 122 -9.30 2.81 13.38
N SER A 123 -9.24 2.77 14.70
CA SER A 123 -9.02 3.96 15.51
C SER A 123 -7.65 4.49 15.12
N VAL A 124 -7.61 5.52 14.28
CA VAL A 124 -6.40 6.31 14.10
C VAL A 124 -6.44 7.35 15.21
N PRO A 125 -5.66 7.19 16.30
CA PRO A 125 -5.58 8.24 17.31
C PRO A 125 -5.06 9.50 16.61
N ARG A 126 -5.95 10.50 16.45
CA ARG A 126 -5.49 11.83 16.08
C ARG A 126 -4.69 12.36 17.25
N MET A 127 -3.38 12.43 17.06
CA MET A 127 -2.48 13.07 18.01
C MET A 127 -2.81 14.56 18.06
N TYR A 128 -3.25 15.04 19.22
CA TYR A 128 -3.36 16.48 19.46
C TYR A 128 -2.01 16.98 19.95
N VAL A 129 -1.39 17.87 19.20
CA VAL A 129 -0.16 18.58 19.57
C VAL A 129 -0.58 19.96 20.06
N SER A 130 -0.10 20.40 21.23
CA SER A 130 -0.44 21.74 21.72
C SER A 130 0.13 22.82 20.79
N ALA A 131 -0.52 23.99 20.72
CA ALA A 131 -0.02 25.10 19.93
C ALA A 131 1.44 25.47 20.29
N SER A 132 1.80 25.42 21.57
CA SER A 132 3.18 25.67 22.02
C SER A 132 4.18 24.62 21.55
N GLN A 133 3.80 23.35 21.48
CA GLN A 133 4.65 22.28 20.96
C GLN A 133 4.78 22.38 19.43
N LEU A 134 3.70 22.77 18.75
CA LEU A 134 3.71 23.06 17.32
C LEU A 134 4.62 24.25 17.03
N ASP A 135 4.51 25.35 17.76
CA ASP A 135 5.37 26.53 17.59
C ASP A 135 6.84 26.18 17.83
N HIS A 136 7.18 25.45 18.90
CA HIS A 136 8.56 24.98 19.12
C HIS A 136 9.07 24.08 17.99
N PHE A 137 8.20 23.20 17.46
CA PHE A 137 8.56 22.34 16.35
C PHE A 137 8.75 23.16 15.06
N LEU A 138 7.85 24.10 14.77
CA LEU A 138 7.94 25.00 13.63
C LEU A 138 9.20 25.88 13.73
N ASP A 139 9.47 26.51 14.87
CA ASP A 139 10.71 27.27 15.11
C ASP A 139 11.95 26.39 14.91
N PHE A 140 11.92 25.15 15.38
CA PHE A 140 13.03 24.22 15.21
C PHE A 140 13.26 23.87 13.74
N ILE A 141 12.23 23.39 13.02
CA ILE A 141 12.37 22.97 11.61
C ILE A 141 12.57 24.16 10.67
N THR A 142 12.13 25.37 11.06
CA THR A 142 12.31 26.60 10.30
C THR A 142 13.53 27.43 10.71
N SER A 143 14.26 27.03 11.75
CA SER A 143 15.48 27.72 12.17
C SER A 143 16.54 27.71 11.08
N GLU A 144 17.32 28.80 10.97
CA GLU A 144 18.44 28.94 10.04
C GLU A 144 19.51 27.84 10.21
N HIS A 145 19.51 27.14 11.34
CA HIS A 145 20.41 26.02 11.62
C HIS A 145 19.93 24.68 11.05
N ASN A 146 18.64 24.56 10.71
CA ASN A 146 18.01 23.33 10.20
C ASN A 146 17.43 23.49 8.78
N VAL A 147 17.07 24.71 8.36
CA VAL A 147 16.50 24.99 7.02
C VAL A 147 17.59 25.10 5.96
N GLN A 148 17.39 24.37 4.87
CA GLN A 148 18.11 24.57 3.63
C GLN A 148 17.65 25.87 2.96
N GLU A 149 18.50 26.91 2.91
CA GLU A 149 18.18 28.11 2.14
C GLU A 149 18.00 27.79 0.65
N LEU A 150 16.98 28.40 0.05
CA LEU A 150 16.83 28.50 -1.39
C LEU A 150 18.02 29.30 -1.98
N PRO A 151 18.48 28.97 -3.20
CA PRO A 151 19.61 29.66 -3.81
C PRO A 151 19.34 31.17 -3.95
N PHE A 152 20.22 31.99 -3.35
CA PHE A 152 20.20 33.44 -3.53
C PHE A 152 20.88 33.85 -4.86
N GLY A 153 20.17 34.66 -5.65
CA GLY A 153 20.65 35.26 -6.90
C GLY A 153 20.16 34.57 -8.17
N GLU A 154 20.04 35.35 -9.25
CA GLU A 154 19.63 34.91 -10.59
C GLU A 154 20.80 35.02 -11.57
N ARG A 155 20.95 34.04 -12.47
CA ARG A 155 21.85 34.09 -13.62
C ARG A 155 21.07 33.94 -14.92
N THR A 156 21.46 34.69 -15.94
CA THR A 156 20.84 34.57 -17.27
C THR A 156 21.63 33.59 -18.13
N LEU A 157 21.02 32.47 -18.52
CA LEU A 157 21.55 31.54 -19.51
C LEU A 157 21.07 31.96 -20.91
N LYS A 158 22.00 32.14 -21.86
CA LYS A 158 21.67 32.32 -23.27
C LYS A 158 21.71 30.95 -23.96
N LEU A 159 20.58 30.50 -24.49
CA LEU A 159 20.49 29.27 -25.29
C LEU A 159 21.15 29.46 -26.66
N SER A 160 21.45 28.36 -27.34
CA SER A 160 21.90 28.36 -28.74
C SER A 160 20.89 29.00 -29.70
N SER A 161 19.62 29.06 -29.32
CA SER A 161 18.54 29.78 -30.01
C SER A 161 18.51 31.29 -29.74
N GLU A 162 19.56 31.85 -29.12
CA GLU A 162 19.66 33.22 -28.60
C GLU A 162 18.66 33.63 -27.50
N LYS A 163 17.71 32.77 -27.17
CA LYS A 163 16.74 33.00 -26.10
C LYS A 163 17.45 33.04 -24.74
N LYS A 164 17.17 34.08 -23.95
CA LYS A 164 17.66 34.24 -22.58
C LYS A 164 16.67 33.62 -21.59
N ILE A 165 17.16 32.77 -20.70
CA ILE A 165 16.39 32.15 -19.61
C ILE A 165 17.05 32.54 -18.29
N ILE A 166 16.26 33.01 -17.34
CA ILE A 166 16.72 33.32 -15.98
C ILE A 166 16.67 32.02 -15.17
N VAL A 167 17.79 31.65 -14.57
CA VAL A 167 17.95 30.45 -13.76
C VAL A 167 18.64 30.83 -12.46
N LEU A 168 18.27 30.23 -11.34
CA LEU A 168 18.87 30.55 -10.03
C LEU A 168 20.37 30.19 -10.02
N ASN A 169 21.17 30.99 -9.31
CA ASN A 169 22.63 31.08 -9.49
C ASN A 169 23.35 29.77 -9.08
N VAL A 170 23.12 29.28 -7.85
CA VAL A 170 23.70 28.04 -7.30
C VAL A 170 22.90 27.58 -6.07
N VAL A 171 22.38 26.35 -6.04
CA VAL A 171 21.89 25.70 -4.80
C VAL A 171 23.09 25.37 -3.92
N ARG A 172 23.38 26.20 -2.90
CA ARG A 172 24.41 25.88 -1.90
C ARG A 172 23.80 24.98 -0.84
N LYS A 173 24.29 23.74 -0.72
CA LYS A 173 24.12 22.94 0.50
C LYS A 173 25.00 23.55 1.59
N VAL A 174 24.45 24.30 2.52
CA VAL A 174 25.22 24.97 3.59
C VAL A 174 25.69 23.98 4.69
N ILE A 175 25.24 22.72 4.63
CA ILE A 175 25.85 21.62 5.38
C ILE A 175 26.21 20.53 4.37
N PRO A 176 27.49 20.14 4.20
CA PRO A 176 27.81 18.83 3.65
C PRO A 176 27.47 17.82 4.76
N GLU A 177 26.18 17.68 5.04
CA GLU A 177 25.71 16.72 6.01
C GLU A 177 25.99 15.36 5.39
N ARG A 178 26.97 14.67 5.95
CA ARG A 178 27.35 13.31 5.58
C ARG A 178 26.24 12.38 6.04
N GLY A 179 25.04 12.51 5.46
CA GLY A 179 24.14 11.38 5.30
C GLY A 179 24.89 10.37 4.45
N LEU A 180 25.71 9.54 5.09
CA LEU A 180 26.47 8.51 4.42
C LEU A 180 25.41 7.52 3.94
N ASP A 181 25.12 7.50 2.64
CA ASP A 181 24.42 6.36 2.05
C ASP A 181 25.28 5.13 2.31
N TYR A 182 24.98 4.45 3.41
CA TYR A 182 25.80 3.39 3.95
C TYR A 182 25.85 2.22 2.96
N PHE A 183 24.77 1.98 2.21
CA PHE A 183 24.74 0.96 1.16
C PHE A 183 25.65 1.34 0.00
N THR A 184 25.63 2.59 -0.47
CA THR A 184 26.56 3.05 -1.51
C THR A 184 28.01 3.08 -1.04
N ALA A 185 28.26 3.47 0.21
CA ALA A 185 29.60 3.50 0.80
C ALA A 185 30.16 2.08 0.95
N GLN A 186 29.42 1.17 1.58
CA GLN A 186 29.80 -0.24 1.71
C GLN A 186 29.93 -0.93 0.35
N GLY A 187 28.99 -0.67 -0.58
CA GLY A 187 29.06 -1.23 -1.92
C GLY A 187 30.29 -0.73 -2.68
N THR A 188 30.63 0.55 -2.55
CA THR A 188 31.86 1.12 -3.14
C THR A 188 33.11 0.46 -2.56
N GLN A 189 33.18 0.32 -1.23
CA GLN A 189 34.28 -0.35 -0.53
C GLN A 189 34.39 -1.82 -0.95
N ALA A 190 33.27 -2.53 -1.09
CA ALA A 190 33.25 -3.93 -1.52
C ALA A 190 33.87 -4.15 -2.90
N PHE A 191 33.74 -3.21 -3.84
CA PHE A 191 34.49 -3.28 -5.10
C PHE A 191 35.99 -3.12 -4.89
N ASP A 192 36.41 -2.20 -4.01
CA ASP A 192 37.82 -1.98 -3.71
C ASP A 192 38.44 -3.20 -2.98
N ASP A 193 37.66 -3.84 -2.11
CA ASP A 193 38.03 -5.09 -1.42
C ASP A 193 38.18 -6.25 -2.42
N LEU A 194 37.25 -6.41 -3.37
CA LEU A 194 37.37 -7.41 -4.44
C LEU A 194 38.57 -7.13 -5.36
N GLU A 195 38.87 -5.87 -5.67
CA GLU A 195 40.08 -5.51 -6.41
C GLU A 195 41.35 -5.94 -5.66
N SER A 196 41.38 -5.82 -4.32
CA SER A 196 42.49 -6.30 -3.49
C SER A 196 42.56 -7.83 -3.42
N VAL A 197 41.42 -8.53 -3.38
CA VAL A 197 41.38 -10.01 -3.48
C VAL A 197 41.96 -10.46 -4.83
N VAL A 198 41.58 -9.80 -5.92
CA VAL A 198 42.10 -10.08 -7.27
C VAL A 198 43.61 -9.88 -7.33
N ASP A 199 44.16 -8.83 -6.71
CA ASP A 199 45.62 -8.62 -6.63
C ASP A 199 46.32 -9.78 -5.91
N LYS A 200 45.82 -10.17 -4.74
CA LYS A 200 46.39 -11.28 -3.95
C LYS A 200 46.34 -12.60 -4.71
N LEU A 201 45.24 -12.90 -5.40
CA LEU A 201 45.14 -14.09 -6.26
C LEU A 201 46.14 -14.05 -7.44
N GLY A 202 46.45 -12.86 -7.94
CA GLY A 202 47.45 -12.66 -8.98
C GLY A 202 48.87 -12.92 -8.50
N GLU A 203 49.23 -12.37 -7.34
CA GLU A 203 50.58 -12.42 -6.75
C GLU A 203 50.87 -13.79 -6.11
N ASP A 204 49.97 -14.26 -5.24
CA ASP A 204 50.22 -15.43 -4.39
C ASP A 204 49.84 -16.76 -5.04
N CYS A 205 48.96 -16.71 -6.04
CA CYS A 205 48.30 -17.90 -6.59
C CYS A 205 48.53 -18.12 -8.09
N GLY A 206 49.37 -17.28 -8.71
CA GLY A 206 49.84 -17.51 -10.07
C GLY A 206 48.79 -17.34 -11.17
N MET A 207 47.66 -16.67 -10.91
CA MET A 207 46.64 -16.39 -11.94
C MET A 207 47.16 -15.48 -13.07
N GLY A 208 48.23 -14.73 -12.81
CA GLY A 208 48.94 -13.93 -13.79
C GLY A 208 48.35 -12.53 -13.99
N SER A 209 49.20 -11.61 -14.46
CA SER A 209 48.87 -10.19 -14.59
C SER A 209 47.74 -9.88 -15.59
N SER A 210 47.58 -10.73 -16.62
CA SER A 210 46.50 -10.59 -17.60
C SER A 210 45.13 -10.80 -16.95
N TRP A 211 44.99 -11.83 -16.11
CA TRP A 211 43.75 -12.13 -15.41
C TRP A 211 43.40 -11.03 -14.41
N VAL A 212 44.39 -10.55 -13.63
CA VAL A 212 44.22 -9.43 -12.69
C VAL A 212 43.68 -8.20 -13.40
N LYS A 213 44.30 -7.82 -14.53
CA LYS A 213 43.88 -6.65 -15.31
C LYS A 213 42.46 -6.79 -15.82
N GLU A 214 42.11 -7.95 -16.37
CA GLU A 214 40.77 -8.25 -16.89
C GLU A 214 39.70 -8.15 -15.79
N LYS A 215 39.90 -8.79 -14.63
CA LYS A 215 38.90 -8.78 -13.55
C LYS A 215 38.74 -7.40 -12.94
N LYS A 216 39.83 -6.64 -12.76
CA LYS A 216 39.73 -5.24 -12.30
C LYS A 216 38.96 -4.35 -13.26
N GLU A 217 39.14 -4.52 -14.57
CA GLU A 217 38.37 -3.77 -15.57
C GLU A 217 36.88 -4.11 -15.48
N GLN A 218 36.53 -5.40 -15.37
CA GLN A 218 35.15 -5.84 -15.20
C GLN A 218 34.52 -5.32 -13.89
N LEU A 219 35.27 -5.32 -12.78
CA LEU A 219 34.82 -4.75 -11.50
C LEU A 219 34.57 -3.23 -11.62
N LYS A 220 35.46 -2.49 -12.28
CA LYS A 220 35.29 -1.05 -12.52
C LYS A 220 34.08 -0.75 -13.40
N GLU A 221 33.84 -1.54 -14.44
CA GLU A 221 32.65 -1.43 -15.27
C GLU A 221 31.37 -1.70 -14.46
N GLY A 222 31.37 -2.75 -13.63
CA GLY A 222 30.27 -3.09 -12.72
C GLY A 222 29.98 -1.98 -11.69
N LYS A 223 31.04 -1.42 -11.09
CA LYS A 223 30.95 -0.29 -10.15
C LYS A 223 30.36 0.94 -10.83
N ARG A 224 30.80 1.28 -12.05
CA ARG A 224 30.27 2.39 -12.83
C ARG A 224 28.80 2.16 -13.19
N TYR A 225 28.44 0.94 -13.59
CA TYR A 225 27.08 0.56 -13.92
C TYR A 225 26.11 0.80 -12.74
N LEU A 226 26.47 0.33 -11.53
CA LEU A 226 25.63 0.55 -10.35
C LEU A 226 25.54 2.04 -9.96
N LYS A 227 26.61 2.82 -10.12
CA LYS A 227 26.59 4.27 -9.81
C LYS A 227 25.73 5.11 -10.75
N SER A 228 25.50 4.64 -11.97
CA SER A 228 24.89 5.45 -13.04
C SER A 228 23.71 4.72 -13.68
N ASP A 229 24.00 3.85 -14.65
CA ASP A 229 23.00 3.35 -15.59
C ASP A 229 22.00 2.36 -14.98
N TYR A 230 22.34 1.68 -13.87
CA TYR A 230 21.43 0.72 -13.24
C TYR A 230 20.08 1.36 -12.90
N LYS A 231 20.07 2.60 -12.38
CA LYS A 231 18.83 3.33 -12.06
C LYS A 231 17.99 3.64 -13.30
N VAL A 232 18.63 3.80 -14.46
CA VAL A 232 17.95 4.10 -15.73
C VAL A 232 17.30 2.83 -16.31
N HIS A 233 17.86 1.66 -16.02
CA HIS A 233 17.29 0.39 -16.46
C HIS A 233 16.09 -0.04 -15.61
N ILE A 234 15.95 0.46 -14.38
CA ILE A 234 14.84 0.14 -13.50
C ILE A 234 13.55 0.78 -14.01
N SER A 235 12.48 -0.01 -14.09
CA SER A 235 11.15 0.45 -14.49
C SER A 235 10.05 -0.21 -13.65
N THR A 236 8.82 0.28 -13.73
CA THR A 236 7.66 -0.33 -13.05
C THR A 236 7.41 -1.75 -13.54
N SER A 237 7.64 -1.99 -14.84
CA SER A 237 7.37 -3.23 -15.55
C SER A 237 8.50 -3.50 -16.53
N SER A 238 9.25 -4.57 -16.32
CA SER A 238 10.37 -4.97 -17.19
C SER A 238 10.40 -6.49 -17.34
N SER A 239 10.72 -6.98 -18.52
CA SER A 239 10.95 -8.42 -18.74
C SER A 239 12.27 -8.92 -18.13
N VAL A 240 13.11 -8.03 -17.60
CA VAL A 240 14.30 -8.40 -16.84
C VAL A 240 13.96 -8.39 -15.34
N PRO A 241 14.11 -9.51 -14.62
CA PRO A 241 13.75 -9.62 -13.20
C PRO A 241 14.33 -8.49 -12.34
N ASP A 242 15.64 -8.24 -12.47
CA ASP A 242 16.37 -7.22 -11.69
C ASP A 242 15.92 -5.77 -11.94
N HIS A 243 15.23 -5.52 -13.06
CA HIS A 243 14.85 -4.18 -13.49
C HIS A 243 13.38 -3.88 -13.22
N CYS A 244 12.57 -4.91 -13.02
CA CYS A 244 11.14 -4.77 -12.78
C CYS A 244 10.88 -4.49 -11.30
N ARG A 245 10.53 -3.25 -10.95
CA ARG A 245 10.21 -2.88 -9.57
C ARG A 245 9.07 -3.71 -8.99
N ALA A 246 8.00 -3.91 -9.77
CA ALA A 246 6.86 -4.69 -9.33
C ALA A 246 7.26 -6.13 -8.96
N TYR A 247 8.14 -6.76 -9.74
CA TYR A 247 8.60 -8.12 -9.45
C TYR A 247 9.68 -8.17 -8.38
N ALA A 248 10.76 -7.41 -8.54
CA ALA A 248 11.95 -7.51 -7.68
C ALA A 248 11.74 -6.95 -6.25
N LEU A 249 10.71 -6.14 -6.02
CA LEU A 249 10.33 -5.68 -4.68
C LEU A 249 9.15 -6.46 -4.08
N SER A 250 8.56 -7.41 -4.81
CA SER A 250 7.46 -8.22 -4.30
C SER A 250 7.93 -9.26 -3.28
N CYS A 251 7.11 -9.50 -2.26
CA CYS A 251 7.28 -10.61 -1.32
C CYS A 251 6.22 -11.68 -1.61
N PRO A 252 6.58 -12.85 -2.18
CA PRO A 252 5.61 -13.92 -2.46
C PRO A 252 4.91 -14.47 -1.21
N ASP A 253 5.60 -14.42 -0.07
CA ASP A 253 5.13 -14.98 1.20
C ASP A 253 4.24 -14.00 1.99
N ASP A 254 4.14 -12.75 1.55
CA ASP A 254 3.34 -11.71 2.20
C ASP A 254 2.43 -11.02 1.18
N THR A 255 1.13 -11.31 1.30
CA THR A 255 0.10 -10.80 0.36
C THR A 255 0.03 -9.27 0.35
N ASP A 256 0.39 -8.60 1.45
CA ASP A 256 0.35 -7.15 1.54
C ASP A 256 1.49 -6.49 0.75
N TYR A 257 2.58 -7.24 0.52
CA TYR A 257 3.74 -6.80 -0.27
C TYR A 257 3.88 -7.58 -1.59
N LEU A 258 2.84 -8.30 -2.02
CA LEU A 258 2.82 -8.99 -3.30
C LEU A 258 2.26 -8.08 -4.41
N LYS A 259 3.08 -7.80 -5.43
CA LYS A 259 2.64 -7.09 -6.63
C LYS A 259 2.69 -8.02 -7.85
N ILE A 260 1.52 -8.32 -8.39
CA ILE A 260 1.36 -9.23 -9.53
C ILE A 260 1.78 -8.51 -10.82
N CYS A 261 2.62 -9.18 -11.61
CA CYS A 261 3.00 -8.74 -12.94
C CYS A 261 2.25 -9.56 -14.01
N HIS A 262 1.76 -8.91 -15.06
CA HIS A 262 1.12 -9.55 -16.22
C HIS A 262 2.09 -9.77 -17.40
N HIS A 263 3.38 -9.90 -17.12
CA HIS A 263 4.44 -10.11 -18.10
C HIS A 263 5.46 -11.13 -17.60
N ASN A 264 6.23 -11.70 -18.52
CA ASN A 264 7.25 -12.70 -18.22
C ASN A 264 8.60 -12.05 -17.89
N HIS A 265 9.34 -12.67 -16.98
CA HIS A 265 10.66 -12.23 -16.53
C HIS A 265 11.77 -13.14 -17.08
N ASN A 266 11.79 -13.34 -18.39
CA ASN A 266 12.67 -14.29 -19.08
C ASN A 266 13.87 -13.62 -19.78
N HIS A 267 13.96 -12.29 -19.77
CA HIS A 267 15.08 -11.58 -20.37
C HIS A 267 16.21 -11.38 -19.36
N THR A 268 17.44 -11.29 -19.88
CA THR A 268 18.63 -10.99 -19.10
C THR A 268 19.19 -9.63 -19.50
N CYS A 269 19.91 -8.99 -18.58
CA CYS A 269 20.64 -7.77 -18.87
C CYS A 269 22.14 -8.07 -18.86
N ASP A 270 22.81 -7.84 -19.99
CA ASP A 270 24.24 -8.12 -20.14
C ASP A 270 25.08 -7.47 -19.03
N ARG A 271 24.76 -6.24 -18.62
CA ARG A 271 25.51 -5.54 -17.56
C ARG A 271 25.27 -6.15 -16.18
N CYS A 272 24.04 -6.57 -15.87
CA CYS A 272 23.75 -7.32 -14.65
C CYS A 272 24.47 -8.67 -14.66
N SER A 273 24.37 -9.42 -15.77
CA SER A 273 24.99 -10.73 -15.92
C SER A 273 26.51 -10.67 -15.84
N ARG A 274 27.15 -9.67 -16.47
CA ARG A 274 28.61 -9.46 -16.38
C ARG A 274 29.06 -9.17 -14.95
N LEU A 275 28.33 -8.33 -14.20
CA LEU A 275 28.62 -8.08 -12.79
C LEU A 275 28.48 -9.36 -11.95
N THR A 276 27.43 -10.13 -12.15
CA THR A 276 27.25 -11.41 -11.44
C THR A 276 28.35 -12.42 -11.82
N SER A 277 28.74 -12.48 -13.10
CA SER A 277 29.77 -13.39 -13.59
C SER A 277 31.13 -13.08 -13.00
N VAL A 278 31.58 -11.81 -13.01
CA VAL A 278 32.91 -11.46 -12.48
C VAL A 278 33.02 -11.78 -10.99
N VAL A 279 31.97 -11.51 -10.20
CA VAL A 279 31.97 -11.85 -8.76
C VAL A 279 32.01 -13.37 -8.55
N ALA A 280 31.25 -14.14 -9.33
CA ALA A 280 31.25 -15.60 -9.26
C ALA A 280 32.60 -16.21 -9.72
N GLU A 281 33.26 -15.60 -10.70
CA GLU A 281 34.58 -16.02 -11.17
C GLU A 281 35.66 -15.79 -10.11
N ILE A 282 35.64 -14.64 -9.43
CA ILE A 282 36.54 -14.37 -8.30
C ILE A 282 36.26 -15.36 -7.16
N GLU A 283 34.98 -15.61 -6.83
CA GLU A 283 34.58 -16.58 -5.80
C GLU A 283 35.10 -17.99 -6.12
N ARG A 284 34.96 -18.46 -7.37
CA ARG A 284 35.54 -19.74 -7.80
C ARG A 284 37.06 -19.76 -7.71
N ALA A 285 37.73 -18.70 -8.16
CA ALA A 285 39.19 -18.59 -8.08
C ALA A 285 39.68 -18.73 -6.63
N VAL A 286 39.03 -18.07 -5.67
CA VAL A 286 39.35 -18.22 -4.24
C VAL A 286 39.17 -19.67 -3.74
N GLN A 287 38.18 -20.41 -4.25
CA GLN A 287 37.95 -21.81 -3.88
C GLN A 287 38.96 -22.77 -4.50
N GLU A 288 39.40 -22.51 -5.73
CA GLU A 288 40.33 -23.37 -6.48
C GLU A 288 41.79 -23.16 -6.10
N VAL A 289 42.12 -21.99 -5.54
CA VAL A 289 43.47 -21.67 -5.08
C VAL A 289 43.93 -22.59 -3.94
N GLY A 290 45.17 -23.08 -4.09
CA GLY A 290 45.95 -23.71 -3.04
C GLY A 290 46.64 -22.65 -2.16
N GLY A 291 46.59 -22.81 -0.84
CA GLY A 291 47.14 -21.87 0.12
C GLY A 291 47.00 -22.38 1.56
N THR A 292 47.53 -21.65 2.54
CA THR A 292 47.28 -21.97 3.95
C THR A 292 45.79 -21.81 4.26
N THR A 293 45.23 -22.66 5.11
CA THR A 293 43.80 -22.64 5.45
C THR A 293 43.32 -21.27 5.93
N ASP A 294 44.19 -20.51 6.60
CA ASP A 294 43.91 -19.21 7.18
C ASP A 294 43.78 -18.11 6.12
N THR A 295 44.76 -17.98 5.21
CA THR A 295 44.74 -16.99 4.12
C THR A 295 43.60 -17.24 3.13
N LYS A 296 43.32 -18.50 2.83
CA LYS A 296 42.17 -18.89 2.01
C LYS A 296 40.84 -18.53 2.68
N GLY A 297 40.74 -18.74 4.00
CA GLY A 297 39.57 -18.38 4.79
C GLY A 297 39.27 -16.89 4.75
N ASP A 298 40.30 -16.05 4.93
CA ASP A 298 40.18 -14.60 4.88
C ASP A 298 39.72 -14.09 3.51
N LEU A 299 40.32 -14.58 2.43
CA LEU A 299 39.92 -14.20 1.06
C LEU A 299 38.49 -14.62 0.76
N ALA A 300 38.08 -15.82 1.19
CA ALA A 300 36.72 -16.31 1.02
C ALA A 300 35.71 -15.46 1.79
N PHE A 301 36.05 -15.08 3.03
CA PHE A 301 35.23 -14.21 3.86
C PHE A 301 35.04 -12.83 3.21
N VAL A 302 36.13 -12.18 2.81
CA VAL A 302 36.09 -10.85 2.16
C VAL A 302 35.29 -10.90 0.86
N THR A 303 35.46 -11.96 0.06
CA THR A 303 34.73 -12.14 -1.20
C THR A 303 33.22 -12.31 -0.96
N LEU A 304 32.84 -13.16 0.00
CA LEU A 304 31.45 -13.39 0.36
C LEU A 304 30.78 -12.10 0.90
N GLN A 305 31.46 -11.40 1.80
CA GLN A 305 30.99 -10.15 2.37
C GLN A 305 30.82 -9.07 1.28
N SER A 306 31.80 -8.95 0.38
CA SER A 306 31.75 -7.99 -0.72
C SER A 306 30.59 -8.27 -1.68
N LYS A 307 30.35 -9.54 -2.01
CA LYS A 307 29.19 -9.97 -2.81
C LYS A 307 27.86 -9.56 -2.14
N GLN A 308 27.74 -9.76 -0.82
CA GLN A 308 26.55 -9.35 -0.07
C GLN A 308 26.34 -7.83 -0.08
N TYR A 309 27.41 -7.04 0.06
CA TYR A 309 27.34 -5.58 0.02
C TYR A 309 27.00 -5.03 -1.36
N ILE A 310 27.54 -5.62 -2.43
CA ILE A 310 27.19 -5.26 -3.81
C ILE A 310 25.71 -5.55 -4.09
N ASN A 311 25.21 -6.72 -3.68
CA ASN A 311 23.79 -7.06 -3.82
C ASN A 311 22.91 -6.13 -2.98
N SER A 312 23.31 -5.82 -1.74
CA SER A 312 22.60 -4.89 -0.87
C SER A 312 22.53 -3.49 -1.46
N TRP A 313 23.62 -3.03 -2.09
CA TRP A 313 23.67 -1.76 -2.79
C TRP A 313 22.73 -1.76 -4.00
N LYS A 314 22.76 -2.80 -4.84
CA LYS A 314 21.84 -2.95 -5.98
C LYS A 314 20.38 -2.91 -5.53
N SER A 315 20.01 -3.65 -4.48
CA SER A 315 18.66 -3.63 -3.91
C SER A 315 18.29 -2.26 -3.32
N HIS A 316 19.25 -1.56 -2.70
CA HIS A 316 19.03 -0.20 -2.22
C HIS A 316 18.72 0.77 -3.37
N LEU A 317 19.43 0.67 -4.50
CA LEU A 317 19.16 1.50 -5.69
C LEU A 317 17.76 1.24 -6.25
N LEU A 318 17.32 -0.02 -6.29
CA LEU A 318 15.97 -0.41 -6.71
C LEU A 318 14.89 0.20 -5.79
N ARG A 319 15.05 0.06 -4.47
CA ARG A 319 14.14 0.65 -3.47
C ARG A 319 14.10 2.17 -3.55
N SER A 320 15.26 2.81 -3.67
CA SER A 320 15.37 4.26 -3.80
C SER A 320 14.65 4.77 -5.04
N THR A 321 14.75 4.04 -6.16
CA THR A 321 14.04 4.40 -7.40
C THR A 321 12.52 4.27 -7.23
N ASN A 322 12.05 3.20 -6.57
CA ASN A 322 10.63 3.02 -6.26
C ASN A 322 10.10 4.12 -5.33
N GLN A 323 10.81 4.41 -4.25
CA GLN A 323 10.44 5.46 -3.29
C GLN A 323 10.42 6.85 -3.94
N ASN A 324 11.32 7.11 -4.89
CA ASN A 324 11.36 8.39 -5.59
C ASN A 324 10.12 8.61 -6.48
N GLU A 325 9.54 7.55 -7.08
CA GLU A 325 8.29 7.67 -7.82
C GLU A 325 7.13 8.04 -6.88
N SER A 326 6.98 7.33 -5.75
CA SER A 326 5.95 7.68 -4.76
C SER A 326 6.13 9.10 -4.20
N ARG A 327 7.37 9.57 -4.07
CA ARG A 327 7.65 10.96 -3.70
C ARG A 327 7.12 11.93 -4.77
N LEU A 328 7.35 11.65 -6.05
CA LEU A 328 6.85 12.48 -7.15
C LEU A 328 5.33 12.50 -7.20
N ASP A 329 4.67 11.36 -7.02
CA ASP A 329 3.20 11.27 -6.97
C ASP A 329 2.64 12.19 -5.87
N VAL A 330 3.25 12.17 -4.68
CA VAL A 330 2.82 13.04 -3.57
C VAL A 330 3.08 14.52 -3.89
N ILE A 331 4.21 14.85 -4.53
CA ILE A 331 4.51 16.22 -4.94
C ILE A 331 3.48 16.74 -5.97
N ASP A 332 3.10 15.89 -6.93
CA ASP A 332 2.13 16.25 -7.97
C ASP A 332 0.71 16.44 -7.40
N GLU A 333 0.40 15.80 -6.27
CA GLU A 333 -0.87 15.94 -5.54
C GLU A 333 -0.86 17.07 -4.48
N LEU A 334 0.26 17.78 -4.28
CA LEU A 334 0.33 18.88 -3.31
C LEU A 334 -0.56 20.05 -3.73
N ALA A 335 -1.49 20.43 -2.85
CA ALA A 335 -2.22 21.70 -2.93
C ALA A 335 -1.36 22.87 -2.41
N GLU A 336 -1.70 24.10 -2.80
CA GLU A 336 -1.02 25.34 -2.38
C GLU A 336 -0.93 25.52 -0.85
N THR A 337 -1.85 24.91 -0.10
CA THR A 337 -1.89 24.96 1.37
C THR A 337 -1.26 23.74 2.04
N SER A 338 -0.57 22.87 1.30
CA SER A 338 0.00 21.62 1.80
C SER A 338 1.51 21.57 1.60
N VAL A 339 2.18 20.79 2.45
CA VAL A 339 3.63 20.62 2.45
C VAL A 339 3.96 19.14 2.57
N LEU A 340 4.90 18.66 1.76
CA LEU A 340 5.45 17.32 1.90
C LEU A 340 6.61 17.34 2.88
N LEU A 341 6.42 16.70 4.03
CA LEU A 341 7.46 16.42 5.03
C LEU A 341 8.07 15.04 4.77
N VAL A 342 9.32 15.00 4.31
CA VAL A 342 10.08 13.74 4.23
C VAL A 342 10.91 13.58 5.50
N LEU A 343 10.61 12.54 6.29
CA LEU A 343 11.35 12.16 7.50
C LEU A 343 12.14 10.88 7.23
N ASP A 344 13.46 10.98 7.04
CA ASP A 344 14.32 9.81 6.87
C ASP A 344 14.84 9.31 8.23
N TRP A 345 14.68 8.00 8.48
CA TRP A 345 15.16 7.30 9.68
C TRP A 345 16.61 6.80 9.56
N ALA A 346 17.31 7.09 8.46
CA ALA A 346 18.65 6.58 8.20
C ALA A 346 19.79 7.42 8.79
N MET A 347 19.52 8.60 9.37
CA MET A 347 20.59 9.52 9.77
C MET A 347 20.98 9.36 11.23
N LYS A 348 22.21 8.88 11.43
CA LYS A 348 22.89 8.94 12.72
C LYS A 348 23.53 10.32 12.86
N TYR A 349 22.99 11.17 13.73
CA TYR A 349 23.65 12.40 14.16
C TYR A 349 24.95 12.08 14.88
N LEU A 350 26.03 12.71 14.42
CA LEU A 350 27.32 12.70 15.07
C LEU A 350 27.52 14.09 15.69
N PRO A 351 27.36 14.25 17.02
CA PRO A 351 27.60 15.53 17.67
C PRO A 351 29.01 16.02 17.36
N LYS A 352 29.14 17.23 16.83
CA LYS A 352 30.45 17.87 16.68
C LYS A 352 30.97 18.25 18.06
N LYS A 353 32.05 17.64 18.51
CA LYS A 353 32.84 18.17 19.63
C LYS A 353 33.76 19.26 19.10
N PHE A 354 33.91 20.36 19.85
CA PHE A 354 34.79 21.50 19.50
C PHE A 354 36.26 21.07 19.28
N ARG A 355 36.68 19.95 19.88
CA ARG A 355 37.95 19.25 19.61
C ARG A 355 37.71 17.74 19.65
N GLU A 356 38.34 17.01 18.73
CA GLU A 356 38.32 15.53 18.70
C GLU A 356 39.74 15.00 18.53
N SER A 357 40.08 13.94 19.25
CA SER A 357 41.37 13.26 19.10
C SER A 357 41.39 12.41 17.82
N GLN A 358 42.57 12.09 17.30
CA GLN A 358 42.72 11.29 16.08
C GLN A 358 42.13 9.87 16.23
N THR A 359 42.13 9.33 17.45
CA THR A 359 41.55 8.05 17.85
C THR A 359 40.02 8.09 17.89
N ASP A 360 39.41 9.22 18.28
CA ASP A 360 37.95 9.39 18.28
C ASP A 360 37.34 9.50 16.87
N ARG A 361 38.18 9.65 15.84
CA ARG A 361 37.77 9.88 14.45
C ARG A 361 37.22 8.63 13.76
N PHE A 362 37.62 7.44 14.20
CA PHE A 362 37.23 6.16 13.58
C PHE A 362 36.32 5.36 14.53
N GLY A 363 35.18 4.86 14.02
CA GLY A 363 34.29 3.93 14.74
C GLY A 363 33.10 4.53 15.51
N LYS A 364 32.65 5.76 15.23
CA LYS A 364 31.54 6.39 15.98
C LYS A 364 30.17 5.74 15.69
N ARG A 365 29.44 5.41 16.76
CA ARG A 365 28.01 5.07 16.74
C ARG A 365 27.21 6.35 17.01
N GLY A 366 26.55 6.92 16.00
CA GLY A 366 25.76 8.15 16.16
C GLY A 366 24.34 7.90 16.69
N LEU A 367 23.69 8.98 17.13
CA LEU A 367 22.32 9.01 17.66
C LEU A 367 21.32 9.01 16.49
N PRO A 368 20.25 8.20 16.50
CA PRO A 368 19.20 8.30 15.48
C PRO A 368 18.56 9.70 15.51
N TRP A 369 18.47 10.36 14.35
CA TRP A 369 17.92 11.71 14.18
C TRP A 369 16.92 11.74 13.02
N HIS A 370 15.87 12.56 13.13
CA HIS A 370 14.88 12.82 12.08
C HIS A 370 15.16 14.17 11.43
N HIS A 371 15.52 14.18 10.14
CA HIS A 371 15.54 15.42 9.35
C HIS A 371 14.20 15.55 8.62
N SER A 372 13.53 16.69 8.79
CA SER A 372 12.41 17.11 7.92
C SER A 372 12.96 17.94 6.78
N CYS A 373 12.63 17.56 5.55
CA CYS A 373 12.72 18.43 4.38
C CYS A 373 11.31 18.79 3.93
N ASP A 374 11.07 20.07 3.69
CA ASP A 374 9.80 20.60 3.19
C ASP A 374 9.92 21.00 1.72
N GLU A 375 9.02 20.47 0.89
CA GLU A 375 8.74 21.00 -0.44
C GLU A 375 7.36 21.66 -0.43
N LYS A 376 7.34 22.96 -0.76
CA LYS A 376 6.10 23.72 -0.95
C LYS A 376 5.62 23.54 -2.39
N GLY A 377 4.32 23.27 -2.55
CA GLY A 377 3.66 23.35 -3.86
C GLY A 377 3.86 24.73 -4.49
N LYS A 378 4.04 24.75 -5.81
CA LYS A 378 4.26 25.99 -6.57
C LYS A 378 3.00 26.84 -6.69
#